data_AF-H6C4J7-F1
#
_entry.id   AF-H6C4J7-F1
#
_cell.length_a   1.000
_cell.length_b   1.000
_cell.length_c   1.000
_cell.angle_alpha   90.00
_cell.angle_beta   90.00
_cell.angle_gamma   90.00
#
_symmetry.space_group_name_H-M   'P 1'
#
loop_
_entity.id
_entity.type
_entity.pdbx_description
1 polymer ?
#
loop_
_entity_poly.entity_id
_entity_poly.type
_entity_poly.pdbx_seq_one_letter_code
_entity_poly.pdbx_strand_id
1 'polypeptide(L)'
;MAPSKTHITVAGTLGITLSAIFVGANLGISYISIPTLLLPPPPSPLPAPANADNAASPTAISSEKPATKSPQLARQWQHIYDIGKKAGPAAALFASTSFLYAFRNLPEAATRQRRLFLAAAVLCLSIVPFTFGAMKRTNDELGRRARAALQGDEDVANSDAAQGTIESYQTHDLLNWWATLNTL
;
A
#
# COMPACT_ATOMS: atom_id res chain seq x y z
N MET A 1 42.77 -1.69 -0.32
CA MET A 1 42.76 -0.73 -1.45
C MET A 1 41.62 0.26 -1.20
N ALA A 2 41.89 1.56 -1.11
CA ALA A 2 40.82 2.54 -0.90
C ALA A 2 39.90 2.56 -2.14
N PRO A 3 38.58 2.51 -1.99
CA PRO A 3 37.68 2.54 -3.13
C PRO A 3 37.78 3.87 -3.87
N SER A 4 37.67 3.81 -5.19
CA SER A 4 37.69 5.02 -6.02
C SER A 4 36.47 5.89 -5.73
N LYS A 5 36.60 7.21 -5.92
CA LYS A 5 35.47 8.16 -5.82
C LYS A 5 34.31 7.73 -6.71
N THR A 6 34.60 7.14 -7.87
CA THR A 6 33.62 6.58 -8.81
C THR A 6 32.72 5.53 -8.15
N HIS A 7 33.28 4.60 -7.36
CA HIS A 7 32.49 3.54 -6.73
C HIS A 7 31.53 4.09 -5.67
N ILE A 8 31.95 5.14 -4.93
CA ILE A 8 31.11 5.80 -3.93
C ILE A 8 29.93 6.50 -4.61
N THR A 9 30.19 7.22 -5.72
CA THR A 9 29.13 7.86 -6.52
C THR A 9 28.16 6.82 -7.06
N VAL A 10 28.65 5.73 -7.65
CA VAL A 10 27.79 4.65 -8.19
C VAL A 10 26.89 4.06 -7.09
N ALA A 11 27.45 3.77 -5.91
CA ALA A 11 26.66 3.23 -4.80
C ALA A 11 25.61 4.23 -4.29
N GLY A 12 25.98 5.51 -4.17
CA GLY A 12 25.04 6.57 -3.79
C GLY A 12 23.90 6.72 -4.80
N THR A 13 24.22 6.77 -6.09
CA THR A 13 23.23 6.84 -7.17
C THR A 13 22.33 5.61 -7.18
N LEU A 14 22.88 4.41 -7.04
CA LEU A 14 22.10 3.18 -6.99
C LEU A 14 21.10 3.19 -5.82
N GLY A 15 21.55 3.58 -4.63
CA GLY A 15 20.68 3.71 -3.46
C GLY A 15 19.54 4.71 -3.71
N ILE A 16 19.84 5.89 -4.27
CA ILE A 16 18.83 6.90 -4.61
C ILE A 16 17.82 6.36 -5.63
N THR A 17 18.28 5.71 -6.70
CA THR A 17 17.41 5.15 -7.74
C THR A 17 16.48 4.08 -7.18
N LEU A 18 17.01 3.15 -6.38
CA LEU A 18 16.20 2.08 -5.76
C LEU A 18 15.14 2.66 -4.81
N SER A 19 15.52 3.63 -3.97
CA SER A 19 14.57 4.33 -3.10
C SER A 19 13.51 5.09 -3.87
N ALA A 20 13.88 5.79 -4.95
CA ALA A 20 12.95 6.53 -5.79
C ALA A 20 11.94 5.62 -6.48
N ILE A 21 12.38 4.46 -6.99
CA ILE A 21 11.48 3.44 -7.56
C ILE A 21 10.50 2.94 -6.50
N PHE A 22 10.99 2.62 -5.30
CA PHE A 22 10.15 2.11 -4.22
C PHE A 22 9.12 3.13 -3.75
N VAL A 23 9.52 4.39 -3.52
CA VAL A 23 8.61 5.48 -3.17
C VAL A 23 7.61 5.73 -4.29
N GLY A 24 8.07 5.78 -5.54
CA GLY A 24 7.21 5.98 -6.71
C GLY A 24 6.14 4.89 -6.85
N ALA A 25 6.48 3.63 -6.58
CA ALA A 25 5.53 2.53 -6.56
C ALA A 25 4.47 2.69 -5.45
N ASN A 26 4.87 3.06 -4.23
CA ASN A 26 3.93 3.28 -3.11
C ASN A 26 2.99 4.46 -3.38
N LEU A 27 3.52 5.57 -3.91
CA LEU A 27 2.71 6.72 -4.32
C LEU A 27 1.75 6.37 -5.46
N GLY A 28 2.22 5.61 -6.46
CA GLY A 28 1.38 5.14 -7.56
C GLY A 28 0.22 4.28 -7.08
N ILE A 29 0.47 3.33 -6.17
CA ILE A 29 -0.61 2.51 -5.60
C ILE A 29 -1.60 3.40 -4.84
N SER A 30 -1.10 4.32 -4.00
CA SER A 30 -1.95 5.12 -3.11
C SER A 30 -2.77 6.18 -3.85
N TYR A 31 -2.20 6.83 -4.87
CA TYR A 31 -2.85 7.93 -5.60
C TYR A 31 -3.51 7.52 -6.92
N ILE A 32 -3.16 6.36 -7.49
CA ILE A 32 -3.72 5.90 -8.76
C ILE A 32 -4.54 4.63 -8.55
N SER A 33 -3.94 3.58 -7.99
CA SER A 33 -4.62 2.29 -7.87
C SER A 33 -5.80 2.34 -6.90
N ILE A 34 -5.63 2.85 -5.68
CA ILE A 34 -6.72 2.87 -4.69
C ILE A 34 -7.94 3.67 -5.19
N PRO A 35 -7.82 4.91 -5.68
CA PRO A 35 -8.97 5.62 -6.24
C PRO A 35 -9.62 4.89 -7.43
N THR A 36 -8.81 4.22 -8.27
CA THR A 36 -9.32 3.43 -9.41
C THR A 36 -10.12 2.22 -8.94
N LEU A 37 -9.68 1.53 -7.86
CA LEU A 37 -10.44 0.42 -7.28
C LEU A 37 -11.79 0.89 -6.73
N LEU A 38 -11.87 2.13 -6.25
CA LEU A 38 -13.08 2.70 -5.65
C LEU A 38 -14.08 3.25 -6.68
N LEU A 39 -13.77 3.18 -7.99
CA LEU A 39 -14.71 3.58 -9.03
C LEU A 39 -15.95 2.65 -9.05
N PRO A 40 -17.14 3.20 -9.32
CA PRO A 40 -18.33 2.39 -9.51
C PRO A 40 -18.19 1.49 -10.74
N PRO A 41 -18.85 0.31 -10.76
CA PRO A 41 -18.86 -0.55 -11.94
C PRO A 41 -19.43 0.18 -13.16
N PRO A 42 -18.95 -0.15 -14.37
CA PRO A 42 -19.56 0.37 -15.60
C PRO A 42 -21.04 -0.07 -15.69
N PRO A 43 -21.91 0.76 -16.30
CA PRO A 43 -23.30 0.39 -16.56
C PRO A 43 -23.35 -0.91 -17.36
N SER A 44 -24.17 -1.87 -16.94
CA SER A 44 -24.33 -3.12 -17.67
C SER A 44 -24.95 -2.84 -19.05
N PRO A 45 -24.35 -3.31 -20.17
CA PRO A 45 -24.95 -3.21 -21.50
C PRO A 45 -26.21 -4.07 -21.67
N LEU A 46 -26.44 -4.99 -20.72
CA LEU A 46 -27.59 -5.89 -20.74
C LEU A 46 -28.80 -5.19 -20.13
N PRO A 47 -30.01 -5.36 -20.71
CA PRO A 47 -31.23 -4.88 -20.08
C PRO A 47 -31.31 -5.46 -18.66
N ALA A 48 -31.76 -4.62 -17.72
CA ALA A 48 -31.94 -5.04 -16.34
C ALA A 48 -32.74 -6.36 -16.34
N PRO A 49 -32.28 -7.40 -15.61
CA PRO A 49 -33.03 -8.65 -15.55
C PRO A 49 -34.47 -8.34 -15.16
N ALA A 50 -35.44 -9.09 -15.69
CA ALA A 50 -36.88 -8.85 -15.45
C ALA A 50 -37.29 -8.85 -13.97
N ASN A 51 -36.35 -9.20 -13.09
CA ASN A 51 -36.49 -9.32 -11.64
C ASN A 51 -35.65 -8.25 -10.89
N ALA A 52 -35.06 -7.29 -11.60
CA ALA A 52 -34.29 -6.21 -10.99
C ALA A 52 -35.23 -5.24 -10.29
N ASP A 53 -34.89 -4.86 -9.06
CA ASP A 53 -35.61 -3.82 -8.32
C ASP A 53 -35.69 -2.55 -9.17
N ASN A 54 -36.89 -1.96 -9.22
CA ASN A 54 -37.20 -0.82 -10.09
C ASN A 54 -36.34 0.41 -9.76
N ALA A 55 -35.16 0.52 -10.38
CA ALA A 55 -34.25 1.66 -10.26
C ALA A 55 -34.83 2.99 -10.82
N ALA A 56 -36.00 2.94 -11.46
CA ALA A 56 -36.71 4.11 -11.98
C ALA A 56 -37.62 4.81 -10.93
N SER A 57 -37.62 4.37 -9.67
CA SER A 57 -38.37 5.06 -8.61
C SER A 57 -37.65 6.36 -8.18
N PRO A 58 -38.33 7.53 -8.19
CA PRO A 58 -37.76 8.81 -7.77
C PRO A 58 -37.29 8.88 -6.30
N THR A 59 -37.56 7.83 -5.51
CA THR A 59 -37.16 7.70 -4.10
C THR A 59 -35.86 6.92 -3.88
N ALA A 60 -35.19 6.44 -4.94
CA ALA A 60 -33.99 5.59 -4.84
C ALA A 60 -32.66 6.34 -4.59
N ILE A 61 -32.69 7.62 -4.20
CA ILE A 61 -31.47 8.45 -4.09
C ILE A 61 -30.68 8.22 -2.78
N SER A 62 -31.13 7.37 -1.86
CA SER A 62 -30.54 7.33 -0.50
C SER A 62 -29.73 6.08 -0.11
N SER A 63 -29.52 5.10 -0.98
CA SER A 63 -28.72 3.92 -0.58
C SER A 63 -28.10 3.14 -1.73
N GLU A 64 -27.52 3.83 -2.70
CA GLU A 64 -26.71 3.14 -3.72
C GLU A 64 -25.33 2.81 -3.12
N LYS A 65 -25.29 1.70 -2.37
CA LYS A 65 -24.07 1.00 -1.98
C LYS A 65 -23.17 0.90 -3.22
N PRO A 66 -21.90 1.39 -3.19
CA PRO A 66 -21.02 1.31 -4.34
C PRO A 66 -21.01 -0.11 -4.90
N ALA A 67 -21.44 -0.27 -6.16
CA ALA A 67 -21.80 -1.57 -6.72
C ALA A 67 -20.59 -2.47 -7.04
N THR A 68 -19.37 -2.12 -6.60
CA THR A 68 -18.30 -3.09 -6.40
C THR A 68 -18.49 -3.75 -5.05
N LYS A 69 -18.99 -5.00 -5.04
CA LYS A 69 -19.16 -5.78 -3.80
C LYS A 69 -17.86 -5.67 -2.98
N SER A 70 -17.92 -5.08 -1.79
CA SER A 70 -16.83 -4.94 -0.80
C SER A 70 -15.82 -6.13 -0.79
N PRO A 71 -16.26 -7.40 -0.87
CA PRO A 71 -15.41 -8.57 -1.08
C PRO A 71 -14.40 -8.50 -2.25
N GLN A 72 -14.81 -7.99 -3.41
CA GLN A 72 -13.97 -7.89 -4.61
C GLN A 72 -12.87 -6.83 -4.46
N LEU A 73 -13.20 -5.70 -3.83
CA LEU A 73 -12.23 -4.63 -3.55
C LEU A 73 -11.10 -5.12 -2.64
N ALA A 74 -11.45 -5.83 -1.57
CA ALA A 74 -10.47 -6.43 -0.66
C ALA A 74 -9.56 -7.43 -1.40
N ARG A 75 -10.10 -8.22 -2.33
CA ARG A 75 -9.30 -9.15 -3.16
C ARG A 75 -8.36 -8.43 -4.12
N GLN A 76 -8.83 -7.39 -4.81
CA GLN A 76 -7.99 -6.60 -5.71
C GLN A 76 -6.84 -5.93 -4.96
N TRP A 77 -7.14 -5.34 -3.80
CA TRP A 77 -6.12 -4.82 -2.90
C TRP A 77 -5.13 -5.89 -2.43
N GLN A 78 -5.62 -7.07 -2.00
CA GLN A 78 -4.77 -8.15 -1.51
C GLN A 78 -3.76 -8.59 -2.58
N HIS A 79 -4.17 -8.64 -3.84
CA HIS A 79 -3.28 -8.96 -4.94
C HIS A 79 -2.16 -7.92 -5.10
N ILE A 80 -2.49 -6.63 -5.04
CA ILE A 80 -1.51 -5.53 -5.09
C ILE A 80 -0.56 -5.63 -3.88
N TYR A 81 -1.09 -5.83 -2.69
CA TYR A 81 -0.31 -5.98 -1.46
C TYR A 81 0.66 -7.17 -1.53
N ASP A 82 0.23 -8.30 -2.09
CA ASP A 82 1.07 -9.50 -2.22
C ASP A 82 2.26 -9.33 -3.16
N ILE A 83 2.16 -8.42 -4.13
CA ILE A 83 3.28 -8.01 -4.98
C ILE A 83 4.24 -7.14 -4.16
N GLY A 84 3.71 -6.10 -3.51
CA GLY A 84 4.50 -5.15 -2.72
C GLY A 84 5.26 -5.80 -1.56
N LYS A 85 4.62 -6.70 -0.81
CA LYS A 85 5.23 -7.37 0.37
C LYS A 85 6.45 -8.23 0.01
N LYS A 86 6.53 -8.70 -1.24
CA LYS A 86 7.68 -9.48 -1.74
C LYS A 86 8.82 -8.57 -2.19
N ALA A 87 8.49 -7.48 -2.87
CA ALA A 87 9.47 -6.55 -3.42
C ALA A 87 10.06 -5.60 -2.36
N GLY A 88 9.26 -5.16 -1.39
CA GLY A 88 9.64 -4.12 -0.43
C GLY A 88 10.86 -4.44 0.44
N PRO A 89 10.90 -5.57 1.15
CA PRO A 89 12.07 -5.93 1.96
C PRO A 89 13.35 -6.06 1.13
N ALA A 90 13.26 -6.59 -0.09
CA ALA A 90 14.40 -6.69 -0.99
C ALA A 90 14.90 -5.29 -1.40
N ALA A 91 14.00 -4.40 -1.83
CA ALA A 91 14.35 -3.04 -2.22
C ALA A 91 14.98 -2.25 -1.05
N ALA A 92 14.41 -2.35 0.14
CA ALA A 92 14.94 -1.73 1.36
C ALA A 92 16.34 -2.23 1.68
N LEU A 93 16.59 -3.54 1.58
CA LEU A 93 17.90 -4.13 1.84
C LEU A 93 18.96 -3.66 0.83
N PHE A 94 18.64 -3.66 -0.47
CA PHE A 94 19.57 -3.23 -1.51
C PHE A 94 19.90 -1.74 -1.42
N ALA A 95 18.89 -0.89 -1.18
CA ALA A 95 19.09 0.55 -0.99
C ALA A 95 19.95 0.83 0.26
N SER A 96 19.62 0.20 1.40
CA SER A 96 20.37 0.35 2.65
C SER A 96 21.82 -0.09 2.51
N THR A 97 22.06 -1.22 1.85
CA THR A 97 23.42 -1.74 1.61
C THR A 97 24.23 -0.76 0.74
N SER A 98 23.60 -0.20 -0.29
CA SER A 98 24.23 0.79 -1.18
C SER A 98 24.61 2.07 -0.42
N PHE A 99 23.71 2.57 0.44
CA PHE A 99 23.97 3.73 1.28
C PHE A 99 25.02 3.46 2.37
N LEU A 100 25.00 2.29 3.02
CA LEU A 100 26.02 1.89 3.99
C LEU A 100 27.40 1.76 3.34
N TYR A 101 27.46 1.24 2.11
CA TYR A 101 28.70 1.22 1.34
C TYR A 101 29.23 2.64 1.07
N ALA A 102 28.37 3.57 0.65
CA ALA A 102 28.78 4.96 0.46
C ALA A 102 29.23 5.62 1.78
N PHE A 103 28.50 5.40 2.88
CA PHE A 103 28.85 5.88 4.21
C PHE A 103 30.23 5.40 4.68
N ARG A 104 30.50 4.09 4.55
CA ARG A 104 31.72 3.46 5.07
C ARG A 104 32.98 3.91 4.33
N ASN A 105 32.84 4.27 3.07
CA ASN A 105 33.92 4.54 2.13
C ASN A 105 34.15 6.03 1.87
N LEU A 106 33.29 6.91 2.37
CA LEU A 106 33.51 8.35 2.34
C LEU A 106 34.64 8.77 3.31
N PRO A 107 35.47 9.77 2.95
CA PRO A 107 36.47 10.33 3.85
C PRO A 107 35.86 10.84 5.16
N GLU A 108 36.60 10.73 6.28
CA GLU A 108 36.15 11.26 7.59
C GLU A 108 35.85 12.76 7.54
N ALA A 109 36.56 13.52 6.69
CA ALA A 109 36.31 14.95 6.45
C ALA A 109 34.92 15.23 5.84
N ALA A 110 34.28 14.25 5.20
CA ALA A 110 32.95 14.36 4.58
C ALA A 110 31.82 14.03 5.57
N THR A 111 31.89 14.58 6.78
CA THR A 111 30.99 14.27 7.92
C THR A 111 29.52 14.42 7.56
N ARG A 112 29.16 15.48 6.81
CA ARG A 112 27.76 15.74 6.43
C ARG A 112 27.24 14.66 5.49
N GLN A 113 27.97 14.34 4.43
CA GLN A 113 27.57 13.30 3.48
C GLN A 113 27.46 11.94 4.16
N ARG A 114 28.40 11.61 5.06
CA ARG A 114 28.36 10.37 5.85
C ARG A 114 27.09 10.28 6.69
N ARG A 115 26.75 11.34 7.43
CA ARG A 115 25.50 11.37 8.23
C ARG A 115 24.26 11.20 7.36
N LEU A 116 24.23 11.81 6.17
CA LEU A 116 23.10 11.67 5.23
C LEU A 116 22.96 10.23 4.71
N PHE A 117 24.05 9.58 4.30
CA PHE A 117 24.00 8.20 3.84
C PHE A 117 23.64 7.22 4.96
N LEU A 118 24.15 7.43 6.17
CA LEU A 118 23.76 6.63 7.33
C LEU A 118 22.28 6.82 7.66
N ALA A 119 21.79 8.07 7.70
CA ALA A 119 20.39 8.37 7.93
C ALA A 119 19.49 7.75 6.84
N ALA A 120 19.89 7.81 5.57
CA ALA A 120 19.17 7.19 4.47
C ALA A 120 19.09 5.67 4.62
N ALA A 121 20.19 5.00 5.00
CA ALA A 121 20.19 3.56 5.26
C ALA A 121 19.26 3.19 6.43
N VAL A 122 19.29 3.95 7.52
CA VAL A 122 18.40 3.72 8.67
C VAL A 122 16.94 3.93 8.28
N LEU A 123 16.64 4.98 7.50
CA LEU A 123 15.30 5.28 7.03
C LEU A 123 14.77 4.19 6.07
N CYS A 124 15.62 3.65 5.19
CA CYS A 124 15.25 2.52 4.35
C CYS A 124 14.88 1.28 5.17
N LEU A 125 15.58 1.01 6.28
CA LEU A 125 15.25 -0.11 7.17
C LEU A 125 14.05 0.17 8.08
N SER A 126 13.77 1.43 8.43
CA SER A 126 12.64 1.80 9.29
C SER A 126 11.27 1.53 8.66
N ILE A 127 11.21 1.26 7.35
CA ILE A 127 9.98 0.81 6.70
C ILE A 127 9.41 -0.46 7.33
N VAL A 128 10.27 -1.37 7.80
CA VAL A 128 9.86 -2.63 8.44
C VAL A 128 9.12 -2.37 9.75
N PRO A 129 9.70 -1.67 10.76
CA PRO A 129 8.98 -1.38 11.99
C PRO A 129 7.75 -0.49 11.76
N PHE A 130 7.76 0.41 10.78
CA PHE A 130 6.56 1.19 10.42
C PHE A 130 5.43 0.28 9.91
N THR A 131 5.74 -0.67 9.03
CA THR A 131 4.76 -1.62 8.49
C THR A 131 4.15 -2.50 9.59
N PHE A 132 4.98 -3.00 10.51
CA PHE A 132 4.50 -3.83 11.62
C PHE A 132 3.78 -3.03 12.72
N GLY A 133 4.18 -1.79 12.98
CA GLY A 133 3.61 -0.95 14.03
C GLY A 133 2.33 -0.24 13.60
N ALA A 134 2.36 0.47 12.46
CA ALA A 134 1.26 1.32 12.02
C ALA A 134 0.30 0.62 11.06
N MET A 135 0.82 -0.20 10.13
CA MET A 135 0.01 -0.76 9.04
C MET A 135 -0.51 -2.17 9.31
N LYS A 136 0.09 -2.94 10.22
CA LYS A 136 -0.22 -4.36 10.43
C LYS A 136 -1.72 -4.60 10.64
N ARG A 137 -2.36 -3.84 11.52
CA ARG A 137 -3.79 -4.02 11.83
C ARG A 137 -4.67 -3.79 10.61
N THR A 138 -4.41 -2.72 9.86
CA THR A 138 -5.10 -2.41 8.60
C THR A 138 -4.88 -3.51 7.56
N ASN A 139 -3.63 -3.97 7.39
CA ASN A 139 -3.27 -5.04 6.45
C ASN A 139 -3.96 -6.38 6.80
N ASP A 140 -3.97 -6.75 8.08
CA ASP A 140 -4.57 -7.99 8.56
C ASP A 140 -6.08 -8.00 8.34
N GLU A 141 -6.75 -6.86 8.60
CA GLU A 141 -8.20 -6.74 8.42
C GLU A 141 -8.62 -6.75 6.95
N LEU A 142 -7.92 -5.98 6.09
CA LEU A 142 -8.16 -6.04 4.64
C LEU A 142 -7.91 -7.45 4.10
N GLY A 143 -6.87 -8.14 4.58
CA GLY A 143 -6.58 -9.51 4.20
C GLY A 143 -7.59 -10.52 4.74
N ARG A 144 -8.16 -10.30 5.93
CA ARG A 144 -9.26 -11.11 6.45
C ARG A 144 -10.49 -11.00 5.54
N ARG A 145 -10.87 -9.79 5.15
CA ARG A 145 -11.99 -9.54 4.22
C ARG A 145 -11.75 -10.16 2.85
N ALA A 146 -10.53 -10.09 2.34
CA ALA A 146 -10.15 -10.72 1.07
C ALA A 146 -10.27 -12.27 1.12
N ARG A 147 -9.99 -12.88 2.29
CA ARG A 147 -10.18 -14.33 2.49
C ARG A 147 -11.64 -14.72 2.68
N ALA A 148 -12.41 -13.97 3.46
CA ALA A 148 -13.86 -14.20 3.61
C ALA A 148 -14.59 -14.13 2.26
N ALA A 149 -14.19 -13.18 1.41
CA ALA A 149 -14.66 -13.06 0.02
C ALA A 149 -14.46 -14.32 -0.85
N LEU A 150 -13.42 -15.11 -0.58
CA LEU A 150 -13.15 -16.36 -1.31
C LEU A 150 -14.02 -17.52 -0.80
N GLN A 151 -14.43 -17.47 0.46
CA GLN A 151 -15.18 -18.54 1.11
C GLN A 151 -16.69 -18.40 0.92
N GLY A 152 -17.16 -17.32 0.27
CA GLY A 152 -18.59 -17.05 0.07
C GLY A 152 -19.31 -16.59 1.33
N ASP A 153 -18.55 -16.24 2.37
CA ASP A 153 -19.05 -15.87 3.68
C ASP A 153 -19.22 -14.34 3.74
N GLU A 154 -20.27 -13.83 3.08
CA GLU A 154 -20.54 -12.39 2.99
C GLU A 154 -20.97 -11.79 4.36
N ASP A 155 -21.44 -12.62 5.29
CA ASP A 155 -21.98 -12.20 6.60
C ASP A 155 -20.91 -11.95 7.68
N VAL A 156 -19.72 -12.55 7.56
CA VAL A 156 -18.60 -12.37 8.52
C VAL A 156 -17.81 -11.08 8.29
N ALA A 157 -18.15 -10.33 7.23
CA ALA A 157 -17.50 -9.05 6.93
C ALA A 157 -17.98 -7.91 7.84
N ASN A 158 -19.09 -8.06 8.58
CA ASN A 158 -19.76 -6.93 9.25
C ASN A 158 -20.31 -7.19 10.67
N SER A 159 -20.06 -8.34 11.29
CA SER A 159 -20.59 -8.67 12.61
C SER A 159 -19.52 -8.60 13.71
N ASP A 160 -19.80 -7.81 14.75
CA ASP A 160 -19.15 -7.75 16.07
C ASP A 160 -17.86 -6.90 16.25
N ALA A 161 -17.65 -5.85 15.46
CA ALA A 161 -16.58 -4.88 15.73
C ALA A 161 -17.02 -3.80 16.76
N ALA A 162 -16.25 -3.62 17.83
CA ALA A 162 -16.48 -2.52 18.78
C ALA A 162 -16.40 -1.16 18.06
N GLN A 163 -17.35 -0.27 18.34
CA GLN A 163 -17.47 1.03 17.69
C GLN A 163 -16.17 1.85 17.88
N GLY A 164 -15.55 2.32 16.79
CA GLY A 164 -14.27 3.05 16.82
C GLY A 164 -13.01 2.19 16.61
N THR A 165 -13.17 0.89 16.32
CA THR A 165 -12.07 -0.01 15.98
C THR A 165 -11.90 -0.16 14.45
N ILE A 166 -10.70 -0.52 13.98
CA ILE A 166 -10.38 -0.65 12.52
C ILE A 166 -11.36 -1.62 11.82
N GLU A 167 -11.85 -2.60 12.56
CA GLU A 167 -12.76 -3.64 12.14
C GLU A 167 -14.17 -3.08 11.84
N SER A 168 -14.54 -1.91 12.40
CA SER A 168 -15.83 -1.24 12.17
C SER A 168 -15.91 -0.40 10.90
N TYR A 169 -14.76 -0.13 10.26
CA TYR A 169 -14.73 0.67 9.03
C TYR A 169 -15.26 -0.13 7.84
N GLN A 170 -15.93 0.54 6.90
CA GLN A 170 -16.25 -0.09 5.62
C GLN A 170 -14.97 -0.34 4.81
N THR A 171 -14.99 -1.31 3.90
CA THR A 171 -13.78 -1.70 3.15
C THR A 171 -13.21 -0.54 2.34
N HIS A 172 -14.05 0.35 1.82
CA HIS A 172 -13.60 1.54 1.10
C HIS A 172 -12.89 2.55 2.03
N ASP A 173 -13.42 2.79 3.23
CA ASP A 173 -12.78 3.65 4.24
C ASP A 173 -11.44 3.07 4.68
N LEU A 174 -11.39 1.75 4.85
CA LEU A 174 -10.18 1.05 5.24
C LEU A 174 -9.10 1.10 4.16
N LEU A 175 -9.49 1.05 2.88
CA LEU A 175 -8.58 1.24 1.74
C LEU A 175 -8.07 2.68 1.65
N ASN A 176 -8.93 3.68 1.86
CA ASN A 176 -8.53 5.08 1.93
C ASN A 176 -7.55 5.32 3.08
N TRP A 177 -7.84 4.78 4.26
CA TRP A 177 -6.95 4.86 5.42
C TRP A 177 -5.60 4.18 5.15
N TRP A 178 -5.63 2.98 4.55
CA TRP A 178 -4.42 2.29 4.13
C TRP A 178 -3.59 3.13 3.15
N ALA A 179 -4.23 3.80 2.19
CA ALA A 179 -3.55 4.69 1.25
C ALA A 179 -2.90 5.87 1.97
N THR A 180 -3.61 6.51 2.92
CA THR A 180 -3.04 7.60 3.74
C THR A 180 -1.80 7.14 4.49
N LEU A 181 -1.82 5.96 5.12
CA LEU A 181 -0.67 5.42 5.85
C LEU A 181 0.57 5.21 4.97
N ASN A 182 0.42 4.91 3.68
CA ASN A 182 1.56 4.75 2.76
C ASN A 182 2.19 6.07 2.29
N THR A 183 1.51 7.20 2.53
CA THR A 183 1.98 8.53 2.15
C THR A 183 2.65 9.30 3.30
N LEU A 184 2.61 8.74 4.51
CA LEU A 184 3.28 9.26 5.71
C LEU A 184 4.73 8.76 5.78
#